data_AF-A0A6B3RGR1-F1
#
_entry.id   AF-A0A6B3RGR1-F1
#
_cell.length_a   1.000
_cell.length_b   1.000
_cell.length_c   1.000
_cell.angle_alpha   90.00
_cell.angle_beta   90.00
_cell.angle_gamma   90.00
#
_symmetry.space_group_name_H-M   'P 1'
#
loop_
_entity.id
_entity.type
_entity.pdbx_description
1 polymer ?
#
loop_
_entity_poly.entity_id
_entity_poly.type
_entity_poly.pdbx_seq_one_letter_code
_entity_poly.pdbx_strand_id
1 'polypeptide(L)'
;MTQNRSAAVMQQRSEPHDSLDDFPTPPWATRALCEALPIWNWPDRCATQTAREPAANRGHMVRPLREHFREVEASDIHDYGAGFPQADYLFGPDPAPVNWTITNPPFRLAEQFITRALRTSRVGVAVIVRSAFLEGVGRHERLFGPHRPAAVLQFTERVVMHKGKLSAKGSTATAYCWIVWTTKPVAPPHTEFRWIAPCRKRLERPGDYPE
;
A
#
# COMPACT_ATOMS: atom_id res chain seq x y z
N MET A 1 15.13 -28.63 -20.02
CA MET A 1 15.77 -27.73 -19.04
C MET A 1 14.83 -27.54 -17.88
N THR A 2 15.21 -28.02 -16.70
CA THR A 2 14.42 -27.92 -15.46
C THR A 2 14.37 -26.45 -15.03
N GLN A 3 13.17 -25.88 -14.98
CA GLN A 3 12.97 -24.49 -14.57
C GLN A 3 13.46 -24.31 -13.12
N ASN A 4 14.32 -23.33 -12.89
CA ASN A 4 14.98 -23.12 -11.60
C ASN A 4 13.95 -22.62 -10.57
N ARG A 5 13.61 -23.44 -9.56
CA ARG A 5 12.52 -23.19 -8.57
C ARG A 5 12.98 -22.50 -7.29
N SER A 6 14.14 -21.85 -7.32
CA SER A 6 14.70 -21.17 -6.15
C SER A 6 13.79 -20.03 -5.71
N ALA A 7 13.67 -19.79 -4.40
CA ALA A 7 12.83 -18.71 -3.86
C ALA A 7 13.20 -17.31 -4.42
N ALA A 8 14.46 -17.11 -4.81
CA ALA A 8 14.94 -15.92 -5.51
C ALA A 8 14.36 -15.77 -6.93
N VAL A 9 14.16 -16.87 -7.65
CA VAL A 9 13.55 -16.87 -9.00
C VAL A 9 12.05 -16.61 -8.91
N MET A 10 11.39 -17.07 -7.84
CA MET A 10 9.97 -16.78 -7.59
C MET A 10 9.66 -15.30 -7.31
N GLN A 11 10.66 -14.46 -6.99
CA GLN A 11 10.49 -13.00 -6.89
C GLN A 11 10.35 -12.33 -8.26
N GLN A 12 10.89 -12.94 -9.33
CA GLN A 12 10.66 -12.50 -10.71
C GLN A 12 9.38 -13.14 -11.25
N ARG A 13 8.25 -12.50 -10.98
CA ARG A 13 7.01 -12.79 -11.70
C ARG A 13 6.98 -11.93 -12.97
N SER A 14 7.20 -12.56 -14.12
CA SER A 14 6.83 -12.00 -15.41
C SER A 14 5.32 -12.15 -15.57
N GLU A 15 4.59 -11.04 -15.52
CA GLU A 15 3.14 -11.04 -15.78
C GLU A 15 2.83 -10.50 -17.18
N PRO A 16 1.78 -11.04 -17.86
CA PRO A 16 1.23 -10.47 -19.09
C PRO A 16 0.93 -8.97 -18.93
N HIS A 17 0.94 -8.23 -20.03
CA HIS A 17 0.73 -6.79 -20.03
C HIS A 17 -0.63 -6.38 -19.38
N ASP A 18 -1.61 -7.27 -19.44
CA ASP A 18 -3.01 -7.00 -19.06
C ASP A 18 -3.41 -7.58 -17.68
N SER A 19 -2.43 -7.95 -16.85
CA SER A 19 -2.73 -8.44 -15.50
C SER A 19 -3.06 -7.28 -14.56
N LEU A 20 -4.23 -7.34 -13.91
CA LEU A 20 -4.70 -6.34 -12.93
C LEU A 20 -3.96 -6.39 -11.57
N ASP A 21 -2.89 -7.19 -11.44
CA ASP A 21 -2.11 -7.35 -10.20
C ASP A 21 -3.00 -7.57 -8.94
N ASP A 22 -4.01 -8.45 -9.01
CA ASP A 22 -4.95 -8.76 -7.91
C ASP A 22 -4.23 -9.45 -6.73
N PHE A 23 -3.63 -8.67 -5.83
CA PHE A 23 -2.96 -9.12 -4.61
C PHE A 23 -3.59 -8.44 -3.39
N PRO A 24 -4.71 -8.94 -2.86
CA PRO A 24 -5.40 -8.30 -1.74
C PRO A 24 -4.50 -8.21 -0.51
N THR A 25 -4.40 -7.00 0.06
CA THR A 25 -3.62 -6.75 1.28
C THR A 25 -4.40 -7.26 2.49
N PRO A 26 -3.79 -8.08 3.37
CA PRO A 26 -4.49 -8.55 4.56
C PRO A 26 -4.78 -7.39 5.53
N PRO A 27 -5.98 -7.33 6.15
CA PRO A 27 -6.39 -6.19 6.95
C PRO A 27 -5.41 -5.81 8.07
N TRP A 28 -4.79 -6.80 8.73
CA TRP A 28 -3.83 -6.58 9.81
C TRP A 28 -2.59 -5.79 9.36
N ALA A 29 -2.15 -5.93 8.10
CA ALA A 29 -1.01 -5.19 7.57
C ALA A 29 -1.33 -3.69 7.39
N THR A 30 -2.60 -3.37 7.11
CA THR A 30 -3.10 -1.99 7.07
C THR A 30 -3.23 -1.41 8.48
N ARG A 31 -3.76 -2.19 9.43
CA ARG A 31 -3.80 -1.77 10.85
C ARG A 31 -2.40 -1.47 11.40
N ALA A 32 -1.40 -2.26 10.99
CA ALA A 32 -0.01 -2.03 11.38
C ALA A 32 0.54 -0.67 10.89
N LEU A 33 0.17 -0.24 9.68
CA LEU A 33 0.45 1.12 9.22
C LEU A 33 -0.25 2.15 10.12
N CYS A 34 -1.55 1.98 10.37
CA CYS A 34 -2.33 2.91 11.19
C CYS A 34 -1.79 3.06 12.62
N GLU A 35 -1.24 2.00 13.23
CA GLU A 35 -0.54 2.10 14.53
C GLU A 35 0.81 2.83 14.43
N ALA A 36 1.51 2.69 13.30
CA ALA A 36 2.80 3.32 13.10
C ALA A 36 2.71 4.83 12.83
N LEU A 37 1.65 5.31 12.18
CA LEU A 37 1.51 6.72 11.80
C LEU A 37 1.56 7.70 13.00
N PRO A 38 0.79 7.52 14.09
CA PRO A 38 0.87 8.41 15.26
C PRO A 38 2.22 8.36 15.98
N ILE A 39 2.86 7.17 16.05
CA ILE A 39 4.17 6.99 16.70
C ILE A 39 5.26 7.89 16.09
N TRP A 40 5.06 8.33 14.84
CA TRP A 40 5.99 9.20 14.11
C TRP A 40 5.62 10.68 14.18
N ASN A 41 4.76 11.09 15.12
CA ASN A 41 4.21 12.44 15.22
C ASN A 41 3.55 12.91 13.90
N TRP A 42 3.05 11.97 13.10
CA TRP A 42 2.14 12.31 12.02
C TRP A 42 0.80 12.65 12.67
N PRO A 43 0.09 13.72 12.25
CA PRO A 43 -1.08 14.28 12.92
C PRO A 43 -1.92 13.25 13.70
N ASP A 44 -1.91 13.40 15.02
CA ASP A 44 -2.34 12.46 16.07
C ASP A 44 -3.80 11.97 15.99
N ARG A 45 -4.56 12.35 14.96
CA ARG A 45 -5.97 11.97 14.83
C ARG A 45 -6.33 11.62 13.39
N CYS A 46 -5.99 10.42 12.95
CA CYS A 46 -6.56 9.82 11.74
C CYS A 46 -8.11 9.91 11.76
N ALA A 47 -8.73 9.83 12.94
CA ALA A 47 -10.19 9.86 13.11
C ALA A 47 -10.88 11.15 12.63
N THR A 48 -10.12 12.22 12.38
CA THR A 48 -10.64 13.49 11.81
C THR A 48 -10.28 13.69 10.34
N GLN A 49 -9.47 12.78 9.79
CA GLN A 49 -8.87 12.89 8.46
C GLN A 49 -9.58 11.98 7.46
N THR A 50 -9.51 12.34 6.19
CA THR A 50 -10.00 11.54 5.07
C THR A 50 -8.86 10.73 4.45
N ALA A 51 -9.16 9.50 4.04
CA ALA A 51 -8.24 8.67 3.28
C ALA A 51 -8.82 8.31 1.91
N ARG A 52 -7.95 8.01 0.96
CA ARG A 52 -8.30 7.43 -0.34
C ARG A 52 -7.56 6.12 -0.55
N GLU A 53 -8.28 5.11 -1.00
CA GLU A 53 -7.74 3.85 -1.51
C GLU A 53 -8.24 3.63 -2.95
N PRO A 54 -7.46 4.04 -3.98
CA PRO A 54 -7.85 3.97 -5.37
C PRO A 54 -7.60 2.61 -6.07
N ALA A 55 -7.10 1.62 -5.35
CA ALA A 55 -6.97 0.22 -5.80
C ALA A 55 -7.67 -0.72 -4.80
N ALA A 56 -8.93 -0.39 -4.50
CA ALA A 56 -9.66 -0.92 -3.35
C ALA A 56 -9.90 -2.42 -3.38
N ASN A 57 -9.86 -3.05 -4.55
CA ASN A 57 -10.15 -4.46 -4.73
C ASN A 57 -11.51 -4.82 -4.06
N ARG A 58 -11.56 -5.93 -3.33
CA ARG A 58 -12.72 -6.36 -2.53
C ARG A 58 -12.86 -5.62 -1.19
N GLY A 59 -12.12 -4.54 -0.98
CA GLY A 59 -12.24 -3.67 0.20
C GLY A 59 -11.46 -4.13 1.44
N HIS A 60 -10.52 -5.07 1.28
CA HIS A 60 -9.74 -5.61 2.41
C HIS A 60 -8.85 -4.56 3.10
N MET A 61 -8.36 -3.56 2.37
CA MET A 61 -7.67 -2.39 2.95
C MET A 61 -8.67 -1.31 3.41
N VAL A 62 -9.76 -1.11 2.66
CA VAL A 62 -10.79 -0.11 2.97
C VAL A 62 -11.39 -0.34 4.35
N ARG A 63 -11.69 -1.59 4.71
CA ARG A 63 -12.27 -1.95 6.02
C ARG A 63 -11.41 -1.45 7.20
N PRO A 64 -10.14 -1.84 7.36
CA PRO A 64 -9.31 -1.34 8.45
C PRO A 64 -9.04 0.17 8.34
N LEU A 65 -8.97 0.76 7.15
CA LEU A 65 -8.88 2.23 7.05
C LEU A 65 -10.09 2.93 7.67
N ARG A 66 -11.30 2.41 7.46
CA ARG A 66 -12.54 2.93 8.08
C ARG A 66 -12.58 2.78 9.61
N GLU A 67 -11.74 1.93 10.19
CA GLU A 67 -11.60 1.83 11.65
C GLU A 67 -10.80 3.01 12.23
N HIS A 68 -9.99 3.69 11.41
CA HIS A 68 -9.04 4.72 11.85
C HIS A 68 -9.31 6.11 11.27
N PHE A 69 -9.91 6.21 10.08
CA PHE A 69 -10.17 7.46 9.37
C PHE A 69 -11.64 7.86 9.42
N ARG A 70 -11.92 9.17 9.38
CA ARG A 70 -13.29 9.71 9.36
C ARG A 70 -14.08 9.17 8.17
N GLU A 71 -13.42 9.15 7.01
CA GLU A 71 -14.00 8.77 5.74
C GLU A 71 -12.91 8.15 4.86
N VAL A 72 -13.30 7.14 4.07
CA VAL A 72 -12.42 6.47 3.13
C VAL A 72 -13.09 6.46 1.77
N GLU A 73 -12.53 7.25 0.85
CA GLU A 73 -12.86 7.22 -0.57
C GLU A 73 -12.24 5.97 -1.20
N ALA A 74 -13.06 5.04 -1.65
CA ALA A 74 -12.61 3.79 -2.25
C ALA A 74 -13.06 3.72 -3.71
N SER A 75 -12.16 3.29 -4.59
CA SER A 75 -12.46 3.00 -6.00
C SER A 75 -11.52 1.91 -6.50
N ASP A 76 -11.87 1.30 -7.62
CA ASP A 76 -10.98 0.38 -8.33
C ASP A 76 -11.23 0.48 -9.84
N ILE A 77 -10.24 0.17 -10.68
CA ILE A 77 -10.45 0.12 -12.13
C ILE A 77 -11.30 -1.07 -12.55
N HIS A 78 -11.40 -2.10 -11.71
CA HIS A 78 -12.16 -3.32 -11.95
C HIS A 78 -13.27 -3.52 -10.92
N ASP A 79 -14.44 -3.97 -11.39
CA ASP A 79 -15.53 -4.34 -10.48
C ASP A 79 -15.28 -5.73 -9.86
N TYR A 80 -14.77 -5.73 -8.63
CA TYR A 80 -14.58 -6.93 -7.83
C TYR A 80 -15.83 -7.37 -7.05
N GLY A 81 -17.00 -6.74 -7.29
CA GLY A 81 -18.27 -7.06 -6.62
C GLY A 81 -18.40 -6.47 -5.21
N ALA A 82 -17.55 -5.50 -4.83
CA ALA A 82 -17.58 -4.84 -3.52
C ALA A 82 -18.42 -3.55 -3.48
N GLY A 83 -18.99 -3.13 -4.62
CA GLY A 83 -19.85 -1.95 -4.72
C GLY A 83 -19.09 -0.61 -4.68
N PHE A 84 -17.79 -0.61 -4.92
CA PHE A 84 -17.01 0.63 -5.07
C PHE A 84 -17.16 1.20 -6.49
N PRO A 85 -17.11 2.53 -6.67
CA PRO A 85 -17.04 3.14 -8.00
C PRO A 85 -15.91 2.57 -8.85
N GLN A 86 -16.23 2.25 -10.11
CA GLN A 86 -15.24 1.85 -11.10
C GLN A 86 -14.56 3.08 -11.71
N ALA A 87 -13.26 3.24 -11.48
CA ALA A 87 -12.49 4.38 -11.97
C ALA A 87 -11.03 4.03 -12.23
N ASP A 88 -10.51 4.43 -13.39
CA ASP A 88 -9.07 4.45 -13.62
C ASP A 88 -8.46 5.64 -12.87
N TYR A 89 -7.76 5.35 -11.76
CA TYR A 89 -7.18 6.37 -10.92
C TYR A 89 -6.15 7.24 -11.63
N LEU A 90 -5.44 6.72 -12.63
CA LEU A 90 -4.38 7.46 -13.32
C LEU A 90 -4.93 8.35 -14.45
N PHE A 91 -6.13 8.07 -14.93
CA PHE A 91 -6.76 8.79 -16.03
C PHE A 91 -7.63 9.96 -15.55
N GLY A 92 -7.72 11.01 -16.38
CA GLY A 92 -8.55 12.18 -16.11
C GLY A 92 -7.95 13.20 -15.13
N PRO A 93 -8.71 14.27 -14.82
CA PRO A 93 -8.25 15.37 -13.97
C PRO A 93 -7.94 14.89 -12.56
N ASP A 94 -7.05 15.59 -11.86
CA ASP A 94 -6.71 15.28 -10.47
C ASP A 94 -7.99 15.30 -9.61
N PRO A 95 -8.29 14.22 -8.86
CA PRO A 95 -9.43 14.20 -7.96
C PRO A 95 -9.29 15.23 -6.83
N ALA A 96 -10.41 15.57 -6.20
CA ALA A 96 -10.42 16.47 -5.04
C ALA A 96 -9.41 16.01 -3.98
N PRO A 97 -8.62 16.90 -3.35
CA PRO A 97 -7.58 16.44 -2.42
C PRO A 97 -8.15 15.87 -1.12
N VAL A 98 -7.63 14.70 -0.70
CA VAL A 98 -7.88 14.06 0.61
C VAL A 98 -6.72 14.32 1.57
N ASN A 99 -6.84 13.96 2.85
CA ASN A 99 -5.69 14.06 3.75
C ASN A 99 -4.62 13.02 3.40
N TRP A 100 -5.05 11.78 3.17
CA TRP A 100 -4.15 10.65 2.90
C TRP A 100 -4.55 9.86 1.67
N THR A 101 -3.57 9.42 0.89
CA THR A 101 -3.76 8.29 -0.04
C THR A 101 -3.02 7.09 0.51
N ILE A 102 -3.73 5.99 0.78
CA ILE A 102 -3.19 4.76 1.34
C ILE A 102 -3.61 3.60 0.45
N THR A 103 -2.64 2.93 -0.18
CA THR A 103 -2.96 1.97 -1.26
C THR A 103 -1.98 0.82 -1.41
N ASN A 104 -2.45 -0.29 -1.97
CA ASN A 104 -1.62 -1.33 -2.58
C ASN A 104 -1.73 -1.22 -4.11
N PRO A 105 -0.90 -0.38 -4.76
CA PRO A 105 -1.05 -0.13 -6.19
C PRO A 105 -0.58 -1.32 -7.03
N PRO A 106 -1.07 -1.47 -8.28
CA PRO A 106 -0.52 -2.41 -9.24
C PRO A 106 1.00 -2.24 -9.39
N PHE A 107 1.76 -3.32 -9.45
CA PHE A 107 3.21 -3.29 -9.26
C PHE A 107 3.93 -2.48 -10.35
N ARG A 108 3.46 -2.58 -11.59
CA ARG A 108 4.01 -1.82 -12.73
C ARG A 108 3.69 -0.34 -12.64
N LEU A 109 2.54 0.00 -12.05
CA LEU A 109 2.00 1.36 -12.04
C LEU A 109 2.24 2.11 -10.72
N ALA A 110 2.85 1.45 -9.74
CA ALA A 110 3.06 1.99 -8.41
C ALA A 110 3.75 3.37 -8.39
N GLU A 111 4.76 3.61 -9.25
CA GLU A 111 5.39 4.93 -9.37
C GLU A 111 4.39 6.02 -9.79
N GLN A 112 3.55 5.77 -10.79
CA GLN A 112 2.55 6.75 -11.25
C GLN A 112 1.45 6.98 -10.21
N PHE A 113 1.03 5.92 -9.51
CA PHE A 113 0.08 6.02 -8.39
C PHE A 113 0.63 6.94 -7.30
N ILE A 114 1.90 6.75 -6.91
CA ILE A 114 2.56 7.58 -5.89
C ILE A 114 2.65 9.03 -6.36
N THR A 115 3.11 9.29 -7.58
CA THR A 115 3.22 10.66 -8.12
C THR A 115 1.87 11.37 -8.12
N ARG A 116 0.80 10.71 -8.56
CA ARG A 116 -0.55 11.29 -8.53
C ARG A 116 -1.02 11.52 -7.10
N ALA A 117 -0.87 10.53 -6.23
CA ALA A 117 -1.22 10.62 -4.82
C ALA A 117 -0.52 11.76 -4.09
N LEU A 118 0.75 12.05 -4.40
CA LEU A 118 1.51 13.16 -3.82
C LEU A 118 0.91 14.53 -4.20
N ARG A 119 0.33 14.66 -5.40
CA ARG A 119 -0.34 15.90 -5.84
C ARG A 119 -1.74 16.05 -5.22
N THR A 120 -2.39 14.94 -4.90
CA THR A 120 -3.81 14.91 -4.46
C THR A 120 -3.98 14.58 -2.98
N SER A 121 -2.91 14.60 -2.18
CA SER A 121 -2.95 14.39 -0.73
C SER A 121 -2.45 15.62 0.01
N ARG A 122 -3.11 15.97 1.12
CA ARG A 122 -2.77 17.15 1.92
C ARG A 122 -1.80 16.87 3.06
N VAL A 123 -1.74 15.62 3.53
CA VAL A 123 -0.95 15.23 4.69
C VAL A 123 0.12 14.21 4.32
N GLY A 124 -0.26 13.14 3.63
CA GLY A 124 0.70 12.10 3.27
C GLY A 124 0.18 11.06 2.29
N VAL A 125 1.12 10.23 1.84
CA VAL A 125 0.87 9.07 0.99
C VAL A 125 1.54 7.88 1.63
N ALA A 126 0.85 6.74 1.72
CA ALA A 126 1.45 5.49 2.15
C ALA A 126 1.12 4.40 1.13
N VAL A 127 2.13 3.68 0.65
CA VAL A 127 1.91 2.55 -0.26
C VAL A 127 2.56 1.29 0.30
N ILE A 128 1.85 0.17 0.23
CA ILE A 128 2.45 -1.14 0.50
C ILE A 128 2.95 -1.69 -0.82
N VAL A 129 4.23 -2.05 -0.85
CA VAL A 129 4.91 -2.54 -2.05
C VAL A 129 5.85 -3.66 -1.66
N ARG A 130 6.27 -4.46 -2.65
CA ARG A 130 7.36 -5.42 -2.45
C ARG A 130 8.61 -4.64 -2.02
N SER A 131 9.42 -5.15 -1.09
CA SER A 131 10.60 -4.43 -0.60
C SER A 131 11.62 -4.09 -1.71
N ALA A 132 11.68 -4.91 -2.77
CA ALA A 132 12.42 -4.63 -4.01
C ALA A 132 11.94 -3.38 -4.77
N PHE A 133 10.86 -2.73 -4.31
CA PHE A 133 10.48 -1.41 -4.80
C PHE A 133 11.52 -0.33 -4.43
N LEU A 134 12.35 -0.57 -3.42
CA LEU A 134 13.38 0.38 -2.99
C LEU A 134 14.64 0.35 -3.89
N GLU A 135 14.84 -0.70 -4.69
CA GLU A 135 16.04 -0.88 -5.52
C GLU A 135 15.73 -0.56 -7.01
N GLY A 136 15.59 0.73 -7.36
CA GLY A 136 15.37 1.11 -8.75
C GLY A 136 16.10 2.38 -9.16
N VAL A 137 17.07 2.25 -10.07
CA VAL A 137 17.87 3.38 -10.60
C VAL A 137 16.96 4.49 -11.16
N GLY A 138 16.03 4.14 -12.05
CA GLY A 138 15.10 5.14 -12.59
C GLY A 138 14.16 5.76 -11.54
N ARG A 139 13.79 5.00 -10.50
CA ARG A 139 12.99 5.54 -9.38
C ARG A 139 13.80 6.46 -8.48
N HIS A 140 15.11 6.26 -8.37
CA HIS A 140 15.96 7.20 -7.65
C HIS A 140 15.84 8.59 -8.27
N GLU A 141 15.97 8.68 -9.59
CA GLU A 141 15.91 9.95 -10.32
C GLU A 141 14.50 10.57 -10.33
N ARG A 142 13.46 9.76 -10.56
CA ARG A 142 12.10 10.27 -10.80
C ARG A 142 11.21 10.36 -9.57
N LEU A 143 11.48 9.56 -8.54
CA LEU A 143 10.63 9.47 -7.36
C LEU A 143 11.39 9.78 -6.07
N PHE A 144 12.40 9.00 -5.71
CA PHE A 144 13.02 9.12 -4.38
C PHE A 144 13.91 10.36 -4.21
N GLY A 145 14.53 10.84 -5.30
CA GLY A 145 15.30 12.08 -5.30
C GLY A 145 14.40 13.32 -5.15
N PRO A 146 13.42 13.53 -6.05
CA PRO A 146 12.50 14.67 -5.97
C PRO A 146 11.54 14.61 -4.77
N HIS A 147 11.11 13.40 -4.40
CA HIS A 147 10.16 13.15 -3.33
C HIS A 147 10.73 12.11 -2.37
N ARG A 148 11.60 12.57 -1.46
CA ARG A 148 12.17 11.71 -0.43
C ARG A 148 11.07 11.10 0.46
N PRO A 149 10.99 9.77 0.59
CA PRO A 149 10.10 9.16 1.57
C PRO A 149 10.46 9.62 2.98
N ALA A 150 9.44 9.87 3.79
CA ALA A 150 9.62 10.11 5.22
C ALA A 150 9.99 8.81 5.95
N ALA A 151 9.35 7.70 5.56
CA ALA A 151 9.51 6.42 6.24
C ALA A 151 9.57 5.24 5.27
N VAL A 152 10.35 4.23 5.66
CA VAL A 152 10.19 2.85 5.21
C VAL A 152 9.87 1.99 6.44
N LEU A 153 8.70 1.35 6.44
CA LEU A 153 8.26 0.46 7.52
C LEU A 153 8.32 -0.98 7.03
N GLN A 154 9.41 -1.66 7.36
CA GLN A 154 9.66 -3.04 6.93
C GLN A 154 9.04 -4.03 7.90
N PHE A 155 8.14 -4.88 7.41
CA PHE A 155 7.62 -5.99 8.21
C PHE A 155 8.72 -7.01 8.53
N THR A 156 8.78 -7.43 9.80
CA THR A 156 9.63 -8.54 10.25
C THR A 156 8.98 -9.91 10.05
N GLU A 157 7.65 -9.96 10.02
CA GLU A 157 6.88 -11.14 9.65
C GLU A 157 6.34 -11.05 8.22
N ARG A 158 6.03 -12.20 7.59
CA ARG A 158 5.59 -12.23 6.20
C ARG A 158 4.14 -11.78 6.07
N VAL A 159 3.94 -10.70 5.30
CA VAL A 159 2.62 -10.32 4.79
C VAL A 159 2.26 -11.26 3.64
N VAL A 160 1.39 -12.23 3.90
CA VAL A 160 0.97 -13.23 2.92
C VAL A 160 -0.06 -12.61 1.98
N MET A 161 0.34 -12.38 0.72
CA MET A 161 -0.56 -11.94 -0.35
C MET A 161 -0.52 -12.96 -1.49
N HIS A 162 -1.66 -13.59 -1.76
CA HIS A 162 -1.83 -14.52 -2.88
C HIS A 162 -2.61 -13.85 -4.01
N LYS A 163 -2.30 -14.22 -5.25
CA LYS A 163 -3.04 -13.71 -6.40
C LYS A 163 -4.51 -14.13 -6.29
N GLY A 164 -5.42 -13.17 -6.42
CA GLY A 164 -6.86 -13.38 -6.46
C GLY A 164 -7.53 -13.80 -5.16
N LYS A 165 -6.78 -13.94 -4.05
CA LYS A 165 -7.36 -14.42 -2.79
C LYS A 165 -6.69 -13.85 -1.55
N LEU A 166 -7.52 -13.53 -0.57
CA LEU A 166 -7.11 -13.28 0.79
C LEU A 166 -7.11 -14.62 1.57
N SER A 167 -6.05 -14.89 2.35
CA SER A 167 -5.92 -16.15 3.09
C SER A 167 -5.29 -15.95 4.45
N ALA A 168 -5.89 -16.54 5.49
CA ALA A 168 -5.33 -16.59 6.84
C ALA A 168 -4.15 -17.57 6.95
N LYS A 169 -3.98 -18.47 6.00
CA LYS A 169 -2.95 -19.50 6.03
C LYS A 169 -2.06 -19.41 4.80
N GLY A 170 -0.86 -19.98 4.93
CA GLY A 170 0.12 -20.04 3.86
C GLY A 170 1.35 -19.21 4.14
N SER A 171 2.26 -19.23 3.17
CA SER A 171 3.50 -18.48 3.18
C SER A 171 3.79 -17.98 1.78
N THR A 172 4.49 -16.86 1.69
CA THR A 172 5.05 -16.37 0.43
C THR A 172 6.50 -15.97 0.65
N ALA A 173 7.33 -16.11 -0.38
CA ALA A 173 8.73 -15.67 -0.33
C ALA A 173 8.86 -14.14 -0.49
N THR A 174 7.79 -13.46 -0.86
CA THR A 174 7.79 -12.02 -1.11
C THR A 174 7.84 -11.25 0.22
N ALA A 175 8.73 -10.25 0.29
CA ALA A 175 8.78 -9.32 1.39
C ALA A 175 8.06 -8.04 0.94
N TYR A 176 7.29 -7.45 1.86
CA TYR A 176 6.59 -6.20 1.65
C TYR A 176 7.02 -5.19 2.71
N CYS A 177 6.93 -3.91 2.38
CA CYS A 177 7.08 -2.80 3.31
C CYS A 177 6.04 -1.73 2.98
N TRP A 178 5.73 -0.89 3.96
CA TRP A 178 5.10 0.39 3.70
C TRP A 178 6.17 1.43 3.39
N ILE A 179 5.94 2.25 2.37
CA ILE A 179 6.71 3.47 2.14
C ILE A 179 5.77 4.65 2.35
N VAL A 180 6.19 5.61 3.15
CA VAL A 180 5.37 6.75 3.55
C VAL A 180 6.04 8.05 3.13
N TRP A 181 5.29 8.93 2.48
CA TRP A 181 5.68 10.29 2.13
C TRP A 181 4.83 11.30 2.86
N THR A 182 5.43 12.43 3.18
CA THR A 182 4.71 13.62 3.63
C THR A 182 4.57 14.58 2.46
N THR A 183 3.42 15.25 2.39
CA THR A 183 3.16 16.32 1.43
C THR A 183 3.47 17.70 2.02
N LYS A 184 4.17 17.74 3.17
CA LYS A 184 4.67 19.00 3.74
C LYS A 184 5.62 19.70 2.76
N PRO A 185 5.66 21.04 2.73
CA PRO A 185 6.49 21.79 1.78
C PRO A 185 7.99 21.50 1.87
N VAL A 186 8.46 21.13 3.06
CA VAL A 186 9.86 20.79 3.31
C VAL A 186 9.97 19.28 3.41
N ALA A 187 10.77 18.69 2.51
CA ALA A 187 11.09 17.27 2.55
C ALA A 187 11.76 16.90 3.89
N PRO A 188 11.51 15.70 4.42
CA PRO A 188 12.15 15.24 5.66
C PRO A 188 13.67 15.21 5.46
N PRO A 189 14.50 15.54 6.47
CA PRO A 189 15.96 15.60 6.32
C PRO A 189 16.60 14.26 5.96
N HIS A 190 15.96 13.16 6.34
CA HIS A 190 16.34 11.78 6.02
C HIS A 190 15.09 10.92 5.89
N THR A 191 15.21 9.78 5.21
CA THR A 191 14.21 8.70 5.28
C THR A 191 14.52 7.87 6.52
N GLU A 192 13.60 7.77 7.48
CA GLU A 192 13.81 6.81 8.57
C GLU A 192 13.37 5.40 8.15
N PHE A 193 14.16 4.42 8.58
CA PHE A 193 13.86 3.01 8.37
C PHE A 193 13.45 2.40 9.71
N ARG A 194 12.28 1.74 9.75
CA ARG A 194 11.81 1.06 10.97
C ARG A 194 11.29 -0.32 10.69
N TRP A 195 11.48 -1.18 11.68
CA TRP A 195 10.91 -2.51 11.69
C TRP A 195 9.51 -2.47 12.28
N ILE A 196 8.53 -3.05 11.58
CA ILE A 196 7.26 -3.43 12.17
C ILE A 196 7.48 -4.78 12.84
N ALA A 197 7.47 -4.77 14.18
CA ALA A 197 7.57 -5.97 15.01
C ALA A 197 6.39 -6.91 14.73
N PRO A 198 6.49 -8.21 15.08
CA PRO A 198 5.39 -9.14 14.91
C PRO A 198 4.11 -8.63 15.59
N CYS A 199 3.07 -8.42 14.79
CA CYS A 199 1.80 -7.80 15.16
C CYS A 199 0.59 -8.54 14.60
N ARG A 200 0.74 -9.45 13.64
CA ARG A 200 -0.35 -10.19 12.99
C ARG A 200 -1.31 -10.83 13.98
N LYS A 201 -0.79 -11.63 14.92
CA LYS A 201 -1.62 -12.32 15.94
C LYS A 201 -2.46 -11.35 16.78
N ARG A 202 -1.98 -10.12 16.98
CA ARG A 202 -2.63 -9.07 17.76
C ARG A 202 -3.61 -8.24 16.93
N LEU A 203 -3.33 -8.08 15.63
CA LEU A 203 -4.05 -7.18 14.73
C LEU A 203 -5.06 -7.87 13.81
N GLU A 204 -5.00 -9.18 13.66
CA GLU A 204 -6.07 -9.96 13.03
C GLU A 204 -7.33 -9.91 13.89
N ARG A 205 -8.48 -9.80 13.24
CA ARG A 205 -9.80 -9.76 13.87
C ARG A 205 -10.73 -10.81 13.26
N PRO A 206 -11.76 -11.25 14.01
CA PRO A 206 -12.83 -12.07 13.46
C PRO A 206 -13.43 -11.43 12.20
N GLY A 207 -13.60 -12.25 11.16
CA GLY A 207 -14.14 -11.84 9.87
C GLY A 207 -13.16 -11.10 8.94
N ASP A 208 -11.87 -10.96 9.29
CA ASP A 208 -10.88 -10.38 8.35
C ASP A 208 -10.72 -11.22 7.06
N TYR A 209 -11.01 -12.52 7.15
CA TYR A 209 -10.89 -13.48 6.06
C TYR A 209 -12.28 -13.97 5.66
N PRO A 210 -12.54 -14.19 4.35
CA PRO A 210 -13.75 -14.88 3.93
C PRO A 210 -13.77 -16.30 4.49
N GLU A 211 -14.97 -16.80 4.78
CA GLU A 211 -15.21 -18.19 5.20
C GLU A 211 -14.84 -19.21 4.11
#